data_AF-A0A2S0WLN9-F1
#
_entry.id   AF-A0A2S0WLN9-F1
#
_cell.length_a   1.000
_cell.length_b   1.000
_cell.length_c   1.000
_cell.angle_alpha   90.00
_cell.angle_beta   90.00
_cell.angle_gamma   90.00
#
_symmetry.space_group_name_H-M   'P 1'
#
loop_
_entity.id
_entity.type
_entity.pdbx_description
1 polymer ?
#
loop_
_entity_poly.entity_id
_entity_poly.type
_entity_poly.pdbx_seq_one_letter_code
_entity_poly.pdbx_strand_id
1 'polypeptide(L)'
;MAGMPHTTVPTSIPIVLRTIRSATVPRKVTGLFLEANGLPEGEGIHMVGLLRTLGFIDGAGRPTIIWSRYRRLDQSAVVLATAVRSAYAPLFERFSDAYDQPAEALARVIRRHTEYSEHHIARTAECFLVLCELADFTVTVLVPAQQQPSGTIRLTPRERLTAMRRLTAAHAEALECVSHDLQRPAHVSVWNAFAATALTILAADDFGAVRAVRPSWKGTTVEDLSMHTSGELLLEMLSQLKLVDLAEVDDLGILLQRRHDCAHPTFYTPTSEEAGAYVADVVAAALMLISRALDA
;
A
#
# COMPACT_ATOMS: atom_id res chain seq x y z
N MET A 1 20.59 9.94 -6.48
CA MET A 1 19.56 9.29 -7.33
C MET A 1 19.58 7.81 -7.00
N ALA A 2 18.44 7.20 -6.70
CA ALA A 2 18.41 5.74 -6.55
C ALA A 2 18.65 5.12 -7.94
N GLY A 3 19.71 4.32 -8.09
CA GLY A 3 20.03 3.67 -9.36
C GLY A 3 18.99 2.61 -9.73
N MET A 4 18.90 2.27 -11.02
CA MET A 4 18.04 1.18 -11.51
C MET A 4 18.40 -0.13 -10.80
N PRO A 5 17.43 -0.86 -10.23
CA PRO A 5 17.77 -1.95 -9.35
C PRO A 5 18.34 -3.15 -10.10
N HIS A 6 19.16 -3.93 -9.40
CA HIS A 6 19.68 -5.20 -9.87
C HIS A 6 19.95 -6.12 -8.69
N THR A 7 20.02 -7.42 -8.97
CA THR A 7 20.55 -8.44 -8.06
C THR A 7 21.73 -9.13 -8.73
N THR A 8 22.58 -9.76 -7.94
CA THR A 8 23.70 -10.59 -8.43
C THR A 8 23.23 -11.90 -9.07
N VAL A 9 21.98 -12.30 -8.79
CA VAL A 9 21.37 -13.57 -9.21
C VAL A 9 20.00 -13.36 -9.89
N PRO A 10 19.97 -12.87 -11.15
CA PRO A 10 18.70 -12.56 -11.85
C PRO A 10 17.80 -13.78 -12.00
N THR A 11 18.38 -14.98 -12.13
CA THR A 11 17.67 -16.27 -12.21
C THR A 11 16.79 -16.57 -11.00
N SER A 12 17.01 -15.91 -9.88
CA SER A 12 16.28 -16.12 -8.62
C SER A 12 15.11 -15.16 -8.43
N ILE A 13 14.95 -14.17 -9.32
CA ILE A 13 13.81 -13.24 -9.34
C ILE A 13 12.46 -13.98 -9.41
N PRO A 14 12.25 -14.99 -10.29
CA PRO A 14 10.99 -15.73 -10.36
C PRO A 14 10.64 -16.44 -9.05
N ILE A 15 11.66 -16.96 -8.33
CA ILE A 15 11.49 -17.67 -7.05
C ILE A 15 10.96 -16.72 -5.97
N VAL A 16 11.52 -15.52 -5.90
CA VAL A 16 11.08 -14.53 -4.90
C VAL A 16 9.72 -13.96 -5.23
N LEU A 17 9.43 -13.67 -6.50
CA LEU A 17 8.08 -13.25 -6.89
C LEU A 17 7.03 -14.33 -6.59
N ARG A 18 7.36 -15.61 -6.81
CA ARG A 18 6.52 -16.73 -6.35
C ARG A 18 6.33 -16.71 -4.83
N THR A 19 7.40 -16.45 -4.07
CA THR A 19 7.37 -16.35 -2.61
C THR A 19 6.39 -15.27 -2.14
N ILE A 20 6.38 -14.09 -2.76
CA ILE A 20 5.41 -13.02 -2.43
C ILE A 20 3.97 -13.53 -2.56
N ARG A 21 3.69 -14.31 -3.61
CA ARG A 21 2.36 -14.87 -3.87
C ARG A 21 1.94 -15.91 -2.83
N SER A 22 2.81 -16.86 -2.51
CA SER A 22 2.45 -18.06 -1.75
C SER A 22 2.76 -18.00 -0.25
N ALA A 23 3.72 -17.19 0.17
CA ALA A 23 4.13 -17.16 1.57
C ALA A 23 3.10 -16.47 2.47
N THR A 24 3.16 -16.81 3.76
CA THR A 24 2.49 -16.02 4.81
C THR A 24 3.14 -14.65 4.87
N VAL A 25 2.34 -13.58 4.94
CA VAL A 25 2.87 -12.20 4.95
C VAL A 25 3.70 -11.97 6.22
N PRO A 26 5.01 -11.72 6.10
CA PRO A 26 5.87 -11.54 7.27
C PRO A 26 5.75 -10.12 7.84
N ARG A 27 6.05 -9.94 9.13
CA ARG A 27 6.22 -8.60 9.73
C ARG A 27 7.38 -7.83 9.08
N LYS A 28 8.40 -8.55 8.61
CA LYS A 28 9.57 -8.01 7.93
C LYS A 28 10.13 -9.03 6.96
N VAL A 29 10.37 -8.61 5.72
CA VAL A 29 11.03 -9.36 4.67
C VAL A 29 12.54 -9.21 4.86
N THR A 30 13.20 -10.32 5.17
CA THR A 30 14.66 -10.42 5.35
C THR A 30 15.23 -11.44 4.38
N GLY A 31 16.57 -11.47 4.22
CA GLY A 31 17.22 -12.51 3.42
C GLY A 31 16.88 -13.91 3.94
N LEU A 32 16.96 -14.11 5.27
CA LEU A 32 16.57 -15.36 5.93
C LEU A 32 15.11 -15.75 5.67
N PHE A 33 14.19 -14.79 5.61
CA PHE A 33 12.80 -15.08 5.26
C PHE A 33 12.69 -15.60 3.82
N LEU A 34 13.41 -15.00 2.86
CA LEU A 34 13.37 -15.44 1.48
C LEU A 34 14.00 -16.83 1.31
N GLU A 35 15.10 -17.10 2.00
CA GLU A 35 15.77 -18.40 2.04
C GLU A 35 14.86 -19.48 2.64
N ALA A 36 14.21 -19.19 3.77
CA ALA A 36 13.24 -20.09 4.40
C ALA A 36 12.02 -20.40 3.50
N ASN A 37 11.76 -19.60 2.47
CA ASN A 37 10.68 -19.79 1.51
C ASN A 37 11.17 -20.26 0.12
N GLY A 38 12.37 -20.82 0.05
CA GLY A 38 12.86 -21.56 -1.11
C GLY A 38 13.82 -20.80 -2.02
N LEU A 39 14.33 -19.65 -1.58
CA LEU A 39 15.49 -19.02 -2.21
C LEU A 39 16.79 -19.73 -1.78
N PRO A 40 17.80 -19.91 -2.66
CA PRO A 40 19.09 -20.46 -2.26
C PRO A 40 19.78 -19.64 -1.16
N GLU A 41 20.53 -20.34 -0.31
CA GLU A 41 21.29 -19.73 0.81
C GLU A 41 22.28 -18.67 0.30
N GLY A 42 22.31 -17.50 0.94
CA GLY A 42 23.20 -16.39 0.60
C GLY A 42 22.66 -15.44 -0.45
N GLU A 43 21.59 -15.80 -1.17
CA GLU A 43 20.98 -14.94 -2.20
C GLU A 43 19.94 -13.95 -1.63
N GLY A 44 19.43 -14.22 -0.44
CA GLY A 44 18.32 -13.46 0.15
C GLY A 44 18.64 -11.98 0.35
N ILE A 45 19.87 -11.65 0.77
CA ILE A 45 20.26 -10.27 1.04
C ILE A 45 20.23 -9.39 -0.23
N HIS A 46 20.63 -9.96 -1.37
CA HIS A 46 20.64 -9.24 -2.66
C HIS A 46 19.22 -8.99 -3.16
N MET A 47 18.31 -9.92 -2.89
CA MET A 47 16.93 -9.81 -3.33
C MET A 47 16.09 -8.84 -2.49
N VAL A 48 16.39 -8.67 -1.20
CA VAL A 48 15.77 -7.64 -0.36
C VAL A 48 15.99 -6.24 -0.93
N GLY A 49 17.17 -5.97 -1.49
CA GLY A 49 17.47 -4.70 -2.16
C GLY A 49 16.57 -4.48 -3.39
N LEU A 50 16.47 -5.50 -4.25
CA LEU A 50 15.61 -5.46 -5.44
C LEU A 50 14.14 -5.21 -5.08
N LEU A 51 13.59 -5.96 -4.11
CA LEU A 51 12.19 -5.81 -3.67
C LEU A 51 11.89 -4.41 -3.13
N ARG A 52 12.84 -3.82 -2.43
CA ARG A 52 12.71 -2.48 -1.87
C ARG A 52 12.63 -1.43 -2.96
N THR A 53 13.53 -1.48 -3.93
CA THR A 53 13.54 -0.51 -5.04
C THR A 53 12.34 -0.69 -5.97
N LEU A 54 11.84 -1.91 -6.14
CA LEU A 54 10.57 -2.18 -6.83
C LEU A 54 9.33 -1.76 -6.01
N GLY A 55 9.51 -1.36 -4.75
CA GLY A 55 8.45 -0.87 -3.88
C GLY A 55 7.59 -1.95 -3.23
N PHE A 56 7.96 -3.24 -3.33
CA PHE A 56 7.27 -4.34 -2.65
C PHE A 56 7.44 -4.29 -1.13
N ILE A 57 8.55 -3.71 -0.66
CA ILE A 57 8.84 -3.53 0.75
C ILE A 57 9.36 -2.12 1.01
N ASP A 58 9.12 -1.60 2.20
CA ASP A 58 9.58 -0.27 2.62
C ASP A 58 11.07 -0.26 3.06
N GLY A 59 11.56 0.90 3.51
CA GLY A 59 12.90 1.06 4.05
C GLY A 59 13.18 0.23 5.32
N ALA A 60 12.16 -0.13 6.08
CA ALA A 60 12.26 -1.01 7.25
C ALA A 60 12.17 -2.51 6.87
N GLY A 61 11.89 -2.83 5.60
CA GLY A 61 11.69 -4.18 5.08
C GLY A 61 10.27 -4.72 5.30
N ARG A 62 9.28 -3.86 5.58
CA ARG A 62 7.88 -4.28 5.76
C ARG A 62 7.17 -4.36 4.41
N PRO A 63 6.31 -5.37 4.17
CA PRO A 63 5.47 -5.43 2.97
C PRO A 63 4.64 -4.16 2.77
N THR A 64 4.60 -3.63 1.53
CA THR A 64 3.79 -2.46 1.16
C THR A 64 2.45 -2.87 0.54
N ILE A 65 1.65 -1.89 0.11
CA ILE A 65 0.46 -2.14 -0.70
C ILE A 65 0.78 -2.86 -2.03
N ILE A 66 1.96 -2.65 -2.63
CA ILE A 66 2.37 -3.33 -3.87
C ILE A 66 2.51 -4.82 -3.64
N TRP A 67 3.05 -5.23 -2.49
CA TRP A 67 3.09 -6.64 -2.07
C TRP A 67 1.69 -7.25 -2.03
N SER A 68 0.77 -6.60 -1.34
CA SER A 68 -0.61 -7.10 -1.21
C SER A 68 -1.34 -7.18 -2.55
N ARG A 69 -1.19 -6.18 -3.42
CA ARG A 69 -1.78 -6.17 -4.76
C ARG A 69 -1.20 -7.27 -5.65
N TYR A 70 0.12 -7.49 -5.61
CA TYR A 70 0.77 -8.52 -6.41
C TYR A 70 0.34 -9.95 -6.05
N ARG A 71 -0.15 -10.17 -4.82
CA ARG A 71 -0.70 -11.49 -4.41
C ARG A 71 -2.01 -11.84 -5.11
N ARG A 72 -2.70 -10.87 -5.73
CA ARG A 72 -3.93 -11.09 -6.49
C ARG A 72 -3.58 -11.65 -7.87
N LEU A 73 -3.94 -12.92 -8.11
CA LEU A 73 -3.52 -13.68 -9.29
C LEU A 73 -4.00 -13.07 -10.62
N ASP A 74 -5.14 -12.41 -10.61
CA ASP A 74 -5.74 -11.72 -11.76
C ASP A 74 -4.98 -10.44 -12.14
N GLN A 75 -4.16 -9.89 -11.24
CA GLN A 75 -3.51 -8.59 -11.40
C GLN A 75 -1.98 -8.63 -11.26
N SER A 76 -1.39 -9.77 -10.85
CA SER A 76 0.02 -9.85 -10.46
C SER A 76 0.97 -9.41 -11.56
N ALA A 77 0.79 -9.90 -12.80
CA ALA A 77 1.67 -9.55 -13.92
C ALA A 77 1.61 -8.05 -14.25
N VAL A 78 0.44 -7.44 -14.10
CA VAL A 78 0.19 -6.03 -14.41
C VAL A 78 0.72 -5.10 -13.30
N VAL A 79 0.57 -5.52 -12.04
CA VAL A 79 1.19 -4.86 -10.87
C VAL A 79 2.72 -4.87 -11.01
N LEU A 80 3.30 -5.98 -11.45
CA LEU A 80 4.74 -6.07 -11.71
C LEU A 80 5.16 -5.14 -12.85
N ALA A 81 4.43 -5.10 -13.95
CA ALA A 81 4.71 -4.17 -15.06
C ALA A 81 4.75 -2.70 -14.58
N THR A 82 3.85 -2.31 -13.67
CA THR A 82 3.82 -0.97 -13.08
C THR A 82 5.04 -0.70 -12.21
N ALA A 83 5.40 -1.66 -11.34
CA ALA A 83 6.59 -1.56 -10.50
C ALA A 83 7.88 -1.46 -11.35
N VAL A 84 7.97 -2.24 -12.43
CA VAL A 84 9.09 -2.24 -13.36
C VAL A 84 9.17 -0.91 -14.12
N ARG A 85 8.04 -0.37 -14.63
CA ARG A 85 8.01 0.95 -15.27
C ARG A 85 8.52 2.06 -14.35
N SER A 86 8.14 2.01 -13.07
CA SER A 86 8.60 2.99 -12.08
C SER A 86 10.10 2.84 -11.76
N ALA A 87 10.57 1.62 -11.51
CA ALA A 87 11.95 1.38 -11.09
C ALA A 87 12.98 1.54 -12.23
N TYR A 88 12.54 1.37 -13.47
CA TYR A 88 13.36 1.50 -14.68
C TYR A 88 12.88 2.65 -15.59
N ALA A 89 12.30 3.71 -15.01
CA ALA A 89 11.72 4.83 -15.76
C ALA A 89 12.60 5.37 -16.89
N PRO A 90 13.94 5.56 -16.74
CA PRO A 90 14.78 6.05 -17.83
C PRO A 90 14.82 5.14 -19.07
N LEU A 91 14.61 3.82 -18.91
CA LEU A 91 14.50 2.90 -20.05
C LEU A 91 13.22 3.17 -20.85
N PHE A 92 12.10 3.35 -20.14
CA PHE A 92 10.80 3.58 -20.75
C PHE A 92 10.62 5.00 -21.31
N GLU A 93 11.30 5.99 -20.75
CA GLU A 93 11.39 7.34 -21.31
C GLU A 93 12.11 7.35 -22.66
N ARG A 94 13.09 6.45 -22.84
CA ARG A 94 13.83 6.31 -24.10
C ARG A 94 13.12 5.41 -25.10
N PHE A 95 12.55 4.31 -24.62
CA PHE A 95 11.92 3.27 -25.43
C PHE A 95 10.55 2.95 -24.85
N SER A 96 9.47 3.32 -25.55
CA SER A 96 8.10 2.97 -25.12
C SER A 96 7.90 1.46 -24.95
N ASP A 97 8.64 0.69 -25.75
CA ASP A 97 8.73 -0.75 -25.88
C ASP A 97 10.04 -1.30 -25.29
N ALA A 98 10.55 -0.71 -24.20
CA ALA A 98 11.83 -1.11 -23.59
C ALA A 98 11.96 -2.63 -23.32
N TYR A 99 10.85 -3.32 -23.06
CA TYR A 99 10.79 -4.77 -22.85
C TYR A 99 11.13 -5.61 -24.10
N ASP A 100 11.16 -5.01 -25.29
CA ASP A 100 11.50 -5.67 -26.57
C ASP A 100 12.84 -5.18 -27.14
N GLN A 101 13.57 -4.36 -26.37
CA GLN A 101 14.84 -3.80 -26.82
C GLN A 101 16.02 -4.74 -26.53
N PRO A 102 17.04 -4.79 -27.42
CA PRO A 102 18.21 -5.63 -27.19
C PRO A 102 19.03 -5.14 -26.00
N ALA A 103 19.71 -6.07 -25.32
CA ALA A 103 20.46 -5.81 -24.09
C ALA A 103 21.50 -4.68 -24.26
N GLU A 104 22.13 -4.55 -25.43
CA GLU A 104 23.09 -3.48 -25.74
C GLU A 104 22.43 -2.10 -25.77
N ALA A 105 21.19 -2.01 -26.27
CA ALA A 105 20.44 -0.76 -26.29
C ALA A 105 20.06 -0.32 -24.89
N LEU A 106 19.61 -1.27 -24.05
CA LEU A 106 19.31 -1.04 -22.63
C LEU A 106 20.57 -0.62 -21.87
N ALA A 107 21.69 -1.32 -22.07
CA ALA A 107 22.97 -1.03 -21.42
C ALA A 107 23.46 0.41 -21.68
N ARG A 108 23.28 0.94 -22.89
CA ARG A 108 23.62 2.35 -23.19
C ARG A 108 22.81 3.34 -22.34
N VAL A 109 21.52 3.09 -22.16
CA VAL A 109 20.67 3.96 -21.34
C VAL A 109 21.05 3.84 -19.86
N ILE A 110 21.29 2.61 -19.37
CA ILE A 110 21.73 2.37 -17.99
C ILE A 110 23.05 3.08 -17.71
N ARG A 111 24.03 2.97 -18.60
CA ARG A 111 25.33 3.67 -18.49
C ARG A 111 25.19 5.18 -18.40
N ARG A 112 24.22 5.77 -19.10
CA ARG A 112 24.00 7.22 -19.10
C ARG A 112 23.36 7.72 -17.80
N HIS A 113 22.57 6.90 -17.12
CA HIS A 113 21.77 7.30 -15.96
C HIS A 113 22.28 6.75 -14.62
N THR A 114 23.36 5.97 -14.64
CA THR A 114 23.94 5.34 -13.44
C THR A 114 25.46 5.43 -13.46
N GLU A 115 26.08 5.33 -12.30
CA GLU A 115 27.55 5.23 -12.13
C GLU A 115 28.00 3.76 -12.01
N TYR A 116 27.23 2.84 -12.58
CA TYR A 116 27.49 1.41 -12.48
C TYR A 116 28.69 0.96 -13.30
N SER A 117 29.42 -0.03 -12.79
CA SER A 117 30.46 -0.72 -13.56
C SER A 117 29.83 -1.48 -14.73
N GLU A 118 30.61 -1.82 -15.76
CA GLU A 118 30.11 -2.59 -16.92
C GLU A 118 29.45 -3.92 -16.50
N HIS A 119 29.96 -4.56 -15.45
CA HIS A 119 29.34 -5.74 -14.88
C HIS A 119 27.94 -5.46 -14.30
N HIS A 120 27.79 -4.40 -13.50
CA HIS A 120 26.50 -4.01 -12.93
C HIS A 120 25.52 -3.50 -13.99
N ILE A 121 26.00 -2.85 -15.05
CA ILE A 121 25.18 -2.44 -16.20
C ILE A 121 24.57 -3.68 -16.87
N ALA A 122 25.38 -4.69 -17.18
CA ALA A 122 24.91 -5.94 -17.77
C ALA A 122 23.90 -6.65 -16.85
N ARG A 123 24.17 -6.72 -15.54
CA ARG A 123 23.26 -7.32 -14.56
C ARG A 123 21.94 -6.56 -14.42
N THR A 124 21.98 -5.23 -14.51
CA THR A 124 20.77 -4.39 -14.48
C THR A 124 19.89 -4.65 -15.69
N ALA A 125 20.48 -4.76 -16.89
CA ALA A 125 19.74 -5.10 -18.11
C ALA A 125 19.13 -6.52 -18.03
N GLU A 126 19.88 -7.49 -17.52
CA GLU A 126 19.40 -8.86 -17.33
C GLU A 126 18.24 -8.94 -16.31
N CYS A 127 18.37 -8.28 -15.15
CA CYS A 127 17.29 -8.20 -14.17
C CYS A 127 16.02 -7.59 -14.77
N PHE A 128 16.17 -6.50 -15.54
CA PHE A 128 15.07 -5.86 -16.22
C PHE A 128 14.37 -6.82 -17.18
N LEU A 129 15.11 -7.54 -18.02
CA LEU A 129 14.53 -8.49 -18.97
C LEU A 129 13.80 -9.64 -18.25
N VAL A 130 14.39 -10.23 -17.21
CA VAL A 130 13.73 -11.28 -16.40
C VAL A 130 12.45 -10.77 -15.75
N LEU A 131 12.44 -9.53 -15.25
CA LEU A 131 11.23 -8.91 -14.70
C LEU A 131 10.17 -8.68 -15.79
N CYS A 132 10.60 -8.30 -17.00
CA CYS A 132 9.71 -8.07 -18.13
C CYS A 132 9.05 -9.36 -18.62
N GLU A 133 9.76 -10.49 -18.60
CA GLU A 133 9.21 -11.82 -18.96
C GLU A 133 8.05 -12.25 -18.04
N LEU A 134 8.03 -11.76 -16.80
CA LEU A 134 7.01 -12.07 -15.79
C LEU A 134 5.91 -11.01 -15.70
N ALA A 135 6.07 -9.90 -16.41
CA ALA A 135 5.19 -8.74 -16.37
C ALA A 135 4.29 -8.69 -17.60
N ASP A 136 3.09 -8.17 -17.43
CA ASP A 136 2.18 -7.91 -18.55
C ASP A 136 2.12 -6.40 -18.83
N PHE A 137 2.79 -5.98 -19.90
CA PHE A 137 2.77 -4.61 -20.40
C PHE A 137 1.69 -4.36 -21.46
N THR A 138 1.03 -5.42 -21.94
CA THR A 138 -0.02 -5.36 -22.97
C THR A 138 -1.34 -4.91 -22.36
N VAL A 139 -1.62 -5.43 -21.16
CA VAL A 139 -2.59 -4.85 -20.26
C VAL A 139 -1.85 -3.67 -19.63
N THR A 140 -2.14 -2.46 -20.10
CA THR A 140 -1.96 -1.33 -19.19
C THR A 140 -2.81 -1.70 -17.98
N VAL A 141 -2.26 -1.79 -16.76
CA VAL A 141 -3.15 -1.54 -15.63
C VAL A 141 -3.75 -0.22 -16.05
N LEU A 142 -5.06 -0.17 -16.23
CA LEU A 142 -5.74 0.99 -15.76
C LEU A 142 -5.38 1.03 -14.25
N VAL A 143 -4.16 1.48 -13.89
CA VAL A 143 -4.06 2.64 -13.03
C VAL A 143 -5.00 3.54 -13.79
N PRO A 144 -6.28 3.63 -13.38
CA PRO A 144 -7.26 4.33 -14.18
C PRO A 144 -6.57 5.64 -14.45
N ALA A 145 -6.25 5.91 -15.72
CA ALA A 145 -5.56 7.13 -16.10
C ALA A 145 -6.46 8.18 -15.52
N GLN A 146 -6.03 8.80 -14.39
CA GLN A 146 -6.92 9.30 -13.35
C GLN A 146 -8.11 9.95 -14.04
N GLN A 147 -9.21 9.21 -14.22
CA GLN A 147 -10.47 9.81 -14.55
C GLN A 147 -10.83 10.35 -13.20
N GLN A 148 -10.30 11.55 -12.95
CA GLN A 148 -10.55 12.31 -11.76
C GLN A 148 -12.04 12.20 -11.53
N PRO A 149 -12.48 11.53 -10.44
CA PRO A 149 -13.71 11.97 -9.86
C PRO A 149 -13.38 13.37 -9.38
N SER A 150 -13.62 14.37 -10.24
CA SER A 150 -13.92 15.74 -9.82
C SER A 150 -15.33 15.78 -9.20
N GLY A 151 -15.65 14.73 -8.44
CA GLY A 151 -16.77 14.64 -7.53
C GLY A 151 -16.17 14.77 -6.14
N THR A 152 -15.82 16.00 -5.82
CA THR A 152 -15.80 16.48 -4.45
C THR A 152 -16.83 15.73 -3.59
N ILE A 153 -16.38 14.98 -2.58
CA ILE A 153 -17.29 14.27 -1.68
C ILE A 153 -17.71 15.28 -0.61
N ARG A 154 -18.96 15.78 -0.68
CA ARG A 154 -19.50 16.70 0.32
C ARG A 154 -20.42 15.98 1.29
N LEU A 155 -20.10 16.08 2.57
CA LEU A 155 -21.05 15.71 3.61
C LEU A 155 -22.11 16.81 3.79
N THR A 156 -23.38 16.44 3.90
CA THR A 156 -24.43 17.37 4.35
C THR A 156 -24.17 17.83 5.78
N PRO A 157 -24.70 18.99 6.23
CA PRO A 157 -24.61 19.43 7.63
C PRO A 157 -25.01 18.36 8.65
N ARG A 158 -26.02 17.55 8.33
CA ARG A 158 -26.51 16.47 9.21
C ARG A 158 -25.52 15.32 9.30
N GLU A 159 -24.95 14.89 8.18
CA GLU A 159 -23.95 13.82 8.15
C GLU A 159 -22.67 14.24 8.86
N ARG A 160 -22.23 15.49 8.68
CA ARG A 160 -21.10 16.07 9.41
C ARG A 160 -21.29 16.02 10.92
N LEU A 161 -22.43 16.54 11.40
CA LEU A 161 -22.75 16.53 12.83
C LEU A 161 -22.79 15.09 13.37
N THR A 162 -23.30 14.14 12.58
CA THR A 162 -23.37 12.73 12.97
C THR A 162 -21.97 12.11 13.05
N ALA A 163 -21.10 12.36 12.06
CA ALA A 163 -19.71 11.90 12.07
C ALA A 163 -18.93 12.48 13.26
N MET A 164 -19.03 13.79 13.48
CA MET A 164 -18.37 14.46 14.62
C MET A 164 -18.85 13.90 15.96
N ARG A 165 -20.16 13.72 16.16
CA ARG A 165 -20.72 13.16 17.40
C ARG A 165 -20.20 11.73 17.66
N ARG A 166 -20.15 10.89 16.63
CA ARG A 166 -19.61 9.53 16.73
C ARG A 166 -18.12 9.55 17.09
N LEU A 167 -17.34 10.41 16.44
CA LEU A 167 -15.92 10.57 16.74
C LEU A 167 -15.69 11.06 18.17
N THR A 168 -16.46 12.06 18.63
CA THR A 168 -16.38 12.54 20.02
C THR A 168 -16.74 11.45 21.03
N ALA A 169 -17.79 10.67 20.76
CA ALA A 169 -18.20 9.58 21.64
C ALA A 169 -17.11 8.48 21.73
N ALA A 170 -16.55 8.07 20.59
CA ALA A 170 -15.48 7.08 20.55
C ALA A 170 -14.17 7.60 21.16
N HIS A 171 -13.88 8.89 21.02
CA HIS A 171 -12.74 9.50 21.69
C HIS A 171 -12.91 9.44 23.22
N ALA A 172 -14.09 9.80 23.74
CA ALA A 172 -14.38 9.72 25.16
C ALA A 172 -14.29 8.28 25.68
N GLU A 173 -14.86 7.32 24.95
CA GLU A 173 -14.78 5.89 25.28
C GLU A 173 -13.33 5.38 25.29
N ALA A 174 -12.53 5.77 24.30
CA ALA A 174 -11.12 5.37 24.24
C ALA A 174 -10.31 5.94 25.41
N LEU A 175 -10.56 7.19 25.83
CA LEU A 175 -9.93 7.78 27.00
C LEU A 175 -10.36 7.09 28.31
N GLU A 176 -11.63 6.71 28.43
CA GLU A 176 -12.12 5.91 29.55
C GLU A 176 -11.38 4.56 29.60
N CYS A 177 -11.26 3.88 28.46
CA CYS A 177 -10.46 2.65 28.36
C CYS A 177 -9.01 2.85 28.81
N VAL A 178 -8.36 3.93 28.37
CA VAL A 178 -6.98 4.25 28.80
C VAL A 178 -6.91 4.46 30.32
N SER A 179 -7.91 5.10 30.92
CA SER A 179 -7.95 5.34 32.37
C SER A 179 -8.10 4.08 33.23
N HIS A 180 -8.60 2.98 32.65
CA HIS A 180 -8.77 1.68 33.30
C HIS A 180 -7.73 0.64 32.86
N ASP A 181 -6.61 1.08 32.30
CA ASP A 181 -5.56 0.20 31.75
C ASP A 181 -6.07 -0.79 30.69
N LEU A 182 -7.06 -0.35 29.90
CA LEU A 182 -7.62 -1.08 28.77
C LEU A 182 -7.07 -0.52 27.45
N GLN A 183 -5.75 -0.47 27.30
CA GLN A 183 -5.11 0.19 26.14
C GLN A 183 -5.46 -0.48 24.81
N ARG A 184 -5.54 -1.82 24.79
CA ARG A 184 -5.86 -2.57 23.56
C ARG A 184 -7.31 -2.30 23.09
N PRO A 185 -8.33 -2.37 23.95
CA PRO A 185 -9.67 -1.89 23.61
C PRO A 185 -9.72 -0.44 23.13
N ALA A 186 -8.95 0.47 23.75
CA ALA A 186 -8.90 1.87 23.35
C ALA A 186 -8.47 2.04 21.87
N HIS A 187 -7.43 1.32 21.44
CA HIS A 187 -6.97 1.33 20.05
C HIS A 187 -8.04 0.83 19.08
N VAL A 188 -8.73 -0.26 19.44
CA VAL A 188 -9.76 -0.86 18.58
C VAL A 188 -10.98 0.07 18.47
N SER A 189 -11.44 0.64 19.59
CA SER A 189 -12.63 1.51 19.62
C SER A 189 -12.43 2.77 18.79
N VAL A 190 -11.32 3.50 19.01
CA VAL A 190 -11.06 4.76 18.28
C VAL A 190 -10.85 4.53 16.77
N TRP A 191 -10.16 3.43 16.40
CA TRP A 191 -10.00 3.08 14.99
C TRP A 191 -11.33 2.72 14.31
N ASN A 192 -12.21 1.99 15.01
CA ASN A 192 -13.53 1.67 14.48
C ASN A 192 -14.33 2.95 14.18
N ALA A 193 -14.16 4.01 14.99
CA ALA A 193 -14.78 5.31 14.72
C ALA A 193 -14.19 6.04 13.50
N PHE A 194 -12.86 5.98 13.32
CA PHE A 194 -12.22 6.45 12.08
C PHE A 194 -12.77 5.70 10.87
N ALA A 195 -12.80 4.37 10.91
CA ALA A 195 -13.30 3.53 9.82
C ALA A 195 -14.78 3.83 9.50
N ALA A 196 -15.62 3.94 10.53
CA ALA A 196 -17.03 4.30 10.36
C ALA A 196 -17.20 5.71 9.75
N THR A 197 -16.35 6.66 10.11
CA THR A 197 -16.33 8.01 9.54
C THR A 197 -15.97 7.96 8.06
N ALA A 198 -14.88 7.27 7.71
CA ALA A 198 -14.46 7.09 6.33
C ALA A 198 -15.54 6.40 5.48
N LEU A 199 -16.14 5.33 5.97
CA LEU A 199 -17.22 4.62 5.28
C LEU A 199 -18.46 5.51 5.08
N THR A 200 -18.78 6.37 6.05
CA THR A 200 -19.87 7.34 5.93
C THR A 200 -19.57 8.37 4.83
N ILE A 201 -18.35 8.88 4.77
CA ILE A 201 -17.90 9.81 3.72
C ILE A 201 -18.00 9.15 2.34
N LEU A 202 -17.50 7.92 2.21
CA LEU A 202 -17.57 7.15 0.96
C LEU A 202 -19.01 6.89 0.50
N ALA A 203 -19.96 6.82 1.43
CA ALA A 203 -21.37 6.56 1.15
C ALA A 203 -22.20 7.83 0.86
N ALA A 204 -21.69 9.03 1.14
CA ALA A 204 -22.46 10.28 1.16
C ALA A 204 -23.19 10.63 -0.15
N ASP A 205 -22.60 10.27 -1.29
CA ASP A 205 -23.20 10.46 -2.63
C ASP A 205 -23.86 9.17 -3.13
N ASP A 206 -24.66 8.52 -2.29
CA ASP A 206 -25.28 7.22 -2.57
C ASP A 206 -24.26 6.20 -3.10
N PHE A 207 -23.07 6.15 -2.50
CA PHE A 207 -21.93 5.32 -2.91
C PHE A 207 -21.36 5.64 -4.32
N GLY A 208 -21.66 6.80 -4.89
CA GLY A 208 -21.08 7.28 -6.16
C GLY A 208 -19.56 7.29 -6.13
N ALA A 209 -18.97 7.79 -5.04
CA ALA A 209 -17.53 7.77 -4.80
C ALA A 209 -16.96 6.34 -4.76
N VAL A 210 -17.62 5.42 -4.05
CA VAL A 210 -17.20 4.01 -4.03
C VAL A 210 -17.25 3.42 -5.44
N ARG A 211 -18.32 3.64 -6.20
CA ARG A 211 -18.46 3.11 -7.57
C ARG A 211 -17.45 3.71 -8.55
N ALA A 212 -17.00 4.94 -8.31
CA ALA A 212 -15.94 5.56 -9.12
C ALA A 212 -14.60 4.80 -9.03
N VAL A 213 -14.30 4.24 -7.85
CA VAL A 213 -13.04 3.50 -7.60
C VAL A 213 -13.21 1.98 -7.55
N ARG A 214 -14.44 1.50 -7.39
CA ARG A 214 -14.85 0.10 -7.42
C ARG A 214 -16.10 -0.07 -8.30
N PRO A 215 -15.98 -0.05 -9.64
CA PRO A 215 -17.14 -0.12 -10.55
C PRO A 215 -17.99 -1.39 -10.43
N SER A 216 -17.42 -2.48 -9.90
CA SER A 216 -18.14 -3.73 -9.65
C SER A 216 -18.92 -3.74 -8.33
N TRP A 217 -18.83 -2.70 -7.51
CA TRP A 217 -19.55 -2.57 -6.25
C TRP A 217 -21.07 -2.42 -6.49
N LYS A 218 -21.86 -3.26 -5.83
CA LYS A 218 -23.34 -3.30 -5.95
C LYS A 218 -24.07 -3.13 -4.61
N GLY A 219 -23.36 -2.93 -3.50
CA GLY A 219 -23.98 -2.76 -2.19
C GLY A 219 -24.71 -1.42 -2.08
N THR A 220 -25.71 -1.38 -1.19
CA THR A 220 -26.63 -0.23 -1.05
C THR A 220 -26.66 0.33 0.37
N THR A 221 -25.91 -0.29 1.29
CA THR A 221 -25.84 0.15 2.69
C THR A 221 -24.39 0.32 3.14
N VAL A 222 -24.19 1.18 4.15
CA VAL A 222 -22.87 1.37 4.79
C VAL A 222 -22.41 0.08 5.47
N GLU A 223 -23.35 -0.73 5.96
CA GLU A 223 -23.09 -2.05 6.54
C GLU A 223 -22.52 -3.01 5.49
N ASP A 224 -23.17 -3.13 4.32
CA ASP A 224 -22.65 -3.92 3.21
C ASP A 224 -21.22 -3.49 2.86
N LEU A 225 -21.01 -2.18 2.74
CA LEU A 225 -19.70 -1.62 2.42
C LEU A 225 -18.67 -2.02 3.47
N SER A 226 -19.00 -1.90 4.76
CA SER A 226 -18.13 -2.30 5.86
C SER A 226 -17.75 -3.78 5.84
N MET A 227 -18.69 -4.68 5.55
CA MET A 227 -18.44 -6.13 5.52
C MET A 227 -17.51 -6.56 4.38
N HIS A 228 -17.48 -5.78 3.29
CA HIS A 228 -16.70 -6.07 2.09
C HIS A 228 -15.51 -5.13 1.89
N THR A 229 -15.09 -4.47 2.96
CA THR A 229 -14.00 -3.49 2.94
C THR A 229 -13.05 -3.76 4.10
N SER A 230 -11.87 -4.30 3.80
CA SER A 230 -10.78 -4.41 4.78
C SER A 230 -10.23 -3.02 5.10
N GLY A 231 -9.47 -2.88 6.19
CA GLY A 231 -8.82 -1.61 6.53
C GLY A 231 -7.89 -1.12 5.43
N GLU A 232 -7.16 -2.02 4.79
CA GLU A 232 -6.25 -1.70 3.67
C GLU A 232 -7.02 -1.22 2.44
N LEU A 233 -8.13 -1.89 2.11
CA LEU A 233 -8.98 -1.49 1.00
C LEU A 233 -9.66 -0.14 1.27
N LEU A 234 -10.01 0.14 2.53
CA LEU A 234 -10.53 1.44 2.93
C LEU A 234 -9.50 2.55 2.64
N LEU A 235 -8.26 2.39 3.10
CA LEU A 235 -7.18 3.36 2.87
C LEU A 235 -6.86 3.53 1.38
N GLU A 236 -6.88 2.43 0.61
CA GLU A 236 -6.73 2.46 -0.84
C GLU A 236 -7.82 3.31 -1.53
N MET A 237 -9.08 3.11 -1.16
CA MET A 237 -10.19 3.89 -1.70
C MET A 237 -10.08 5.37 -1.34
N LEU A 238 -9.74 5.70 -0.08
CA LEU A 238 -9.53 7.08 0.36
C LEU A 238 -8.42 7.76 -0.47
N SER A 239 -7.33 7.05 -0.76
CA SER A 239 -6.22 7.55 -1.57
C SER A 239 -6.62 7.76 -3.03
N GLN A 240 -7.31 6.80 -3.64
CA GLN A 240 -7.80 6.90 -5.02
C GLN A 240 -8.76 8.07 -5.21
N LEU A 241 -9.52 8.41 -4.16
CA LEU A 241 -10.43 9.56 -4.11
C LEU A 241 -9.75 10.86 -3.67
N LYS A 242 -8.41 10.85 -3.46
CA LYS A 242 -7.62 12.01 -3.00
C LYS A 242 -8.10 12.61 -1.68
N LEU A 243 -8.75 11.82 -0.83
CA LEU A 243 -9.09 12.20 0.53
C LEU A 243 -7.89 12.10 1.47
N VAL A 244 -6.90 11.28 1.11
CA VAL A 244 -5.60 11.17 1.76
C VAL A 244 -4.50 11.03 0.70
N ASP A 245 -3.31 11.57 0.95
CA ASP A 245 -2.15 11.36 0.10
C ASP A 245 -1.38 10.07 0.42
N LEU A 246 -0.31 9.77 -0.31
CA LEU A 246 0.46 8.54 -0.11
C LEU A 246 1.20 8.49 1.23
N ALA A 247 1.69 9.63 1.73
CA ALA A 247 2.37 9.67 3.03
C ALA A 247 1.37 9.43 4.15
N GLU A 248 0.17 10.00 4.04
CA GLU A 248 -0.92 9.77 4.98
C GLU A 248 -1.42 8.32 4.96
N VAL A 249 -1.42 7.66 3.79
CA VAL A 249 -1.72 6.22 3.70
C VAL A 249 -0.69 5.39 4.46
N ASP A 250 0.60 5.73 4.35
CA ASP A 250 1.65 5.03 5.09
C ASP A 250 1.48 5.21 6.61
N ASP A 251 1.22 6.44 7.06
CA ASP A 251 0.97 6.75 8.48
C ASP A 251 -0.29 6.04 9.00
N LEU A 252 -1.40 6.09 8.25
CA LEU A 252 -2.63 5.37 8.58
C LEU A 252 -2.45 3.86 8.56
N GLY A 253 -1.59 3.34 7.67
CA GLY A 253 -1.22 1.93 7.63
C GLY A 253 -0.51 1.47 8.90
N ILE A 254 0.36 2.31 9.46
CA ILE A 254 1.00 2.05 10.77
C ILE A 254 -0.05 2.01 11.88
N LEU A 255 -1.00 2.96 11.88
CA LEU A 255 -2.08 3.00 12.86
C LEU A 255 -3.03 1.79 12.74
N LEU A 256 -3.36 1.36 11.52
CA LEU A 256 -4.14 0.15 11.24
C LEU A 256 -3.44 -1.09 11.79
N GLN A 257 -2.12 -1.21 11.56
CA GLN A 257 -1.35 -2.35 12.04
C GLN A 257 -1.31 -2.42 13.58
N ARG A 258 -1.17 -1.28 14.27
CA ARG A 258 -1.24 -1.22 15.75
C ARG A 258 -2.61 -1.66 16.26
N ARG A 259 -3.69 -1.27 15.57
CA ARG A 259 -5.05 -1.77 15.87
C ARG A 259 -5.15 -3.29 15.66
N HIS A 260 -4.61 -3.82 14.56
CA HIS A 260 -4.58 -5.27 14.32
C HIS A 260 -3.83 -6.01 15.42
N ASP A 261 -2.67 -5.51 15.84
CA ASP A 261 -1.91 -6.10 16.93
C ASP A 261 -2.72 -6.10 18.25
N CYS A 262 -3.55 -5.08 18.51
CA CYS A 262 -4.46 -5.02 19.66
C CYS A 262 -5.68 -5.93 19.54
N ALA A 263 -6.19 -6.18 18.34
CA ALA A 263 -7.39 -6.99 18.08
C ALA A 263 -7.12 -8.51 17.98
N HIS A 264 -5.87 -8.90 17.76
CA HIS A 264 -5.45 -10.30 17.58
C HIS A 264 -4.59 -10.79 18.75
N PRO A 265 -4.47 -12.12 18.99
CA PRO A 265 -3.67 -12.67 20.08
C PRO A 265 -2.16 -12.50 19.82
N THR A 266 -1.68 -11.28 19.98
CA THR A 266 -0.28 -10.87 19.86
C THR A 266 0.25 -10.44 21.22
N PHE A 267 1.58 -10.43 21.38
CA PHE A 267 2.25 -9.93 22.59
C PHE A 267 2.31 -8.38 22.68
N TYR A 268 1.69 -7.67 21.74
CA TYR A 268 1.68 -6.21 21.75
C TYR A 268 0.86 -5.69 22.93
N THR A 269 1.51 -4.95 23.82
CA THR A 269 0.94 -4.42 25.07
C THR A 269 1.30 -2.94 25.18
N PRO A 270 0.53 -2.04 24.53
CA PRO A 270 0.82 -0.62 24.56
C PRO A 270 0.67 -0.06 25.98
N THR A 271 1.57 0.84 26.35
CA THR A 271 1.49 1.64 27.57
C THR A 271 0.35 2.66 27.47
N SER A 272 -0.08 3.23 28.60
CA SER A 272 -1.11 4.28 28.62
C SER A 272 -0.68 5.53 27.84
N GLU A 273 0.61 5.86 27.83
CA GLU A 273 1.16 6.97 27.02
C GLU A 273 1.07 6.66 25.52
N GLU A 274 1.50 5.48 25.09
CA GLU A 274 1.39 5.04 23.68
C GLU A 274 -0.07 4.97 23.22
N ALA A 275 -0.98 4.54 24.10
CA ALA A 275 -2.40 4.50 23.81
C ALA A 275 -3.01 5.90 23.69
N GLY A 276 -2.63 6.83 24.56
CA GLY A 276 -3.03 8.23 24.46
C GLY A 276 -2.58 8.87 23.15
N ALA A 277 -1.32 8.66 22.77
CA ALA A 277 -0.77 9.13 21.49
C ALA A 277 -1.51 8.53 20.30
N TYR A 278 -1.75 7.21 20.30
CA TYR A 278 -2.52 6.53 19.26
C TYR A 278 -3.93 7.12 19.10
N VAL A 279 -4.63 7.33 20.22
CA VAL A 279 -5.97 7.93 20.22
C VAL A 279 -5.95 9.32 19.61
N ALA A 280 -4.97 10.15 19.99
CA ALA A 280 -4.81 11.49 19.43
C ALA A 280 -4.56 11.47 17.91
N ASP A 281 -3.65 10.61 17.44
CA ASP A 281 -3.29 10.48 16.03
C ASP A 281 -4.50 10.02 15.18
N VAL A 282 -5.25 9.02 15.65
CA VAL A 282 -6.44 8.53 14.94
C VAL A 282 -7.55 9.59 14.90
N VAL A 283 -7.78 10.31 16.01
CA VAL A 283 -8.77 11.40 16.05
C VAL A 283 -8.36 12.54 15.12
N ALA A 284 -7.09 12.93 15.10
CA ALA A 284 -6.57 13.95 14.20
C ALA A 284 -6.78 13.56 12.73
N ALA A 285 -6.48 12.31 12.37
CA ALA A 285 -6.71 11.81 11.02
C ALA A 285 -8.21 11.80 10.64
N ALA A 286 -9.10 11.43 11.56
CA ALA A 286 -10.54 11.47 11.34
C ALA A 286 -11.06 12.90 11.13
N LEU A 287 -10.55 13.87 11.91
CA LEU A 287 -10.91 15.29 11.76
C LEU A 287 -10.43 15.86 10.43
N MET A 288 -9.20 15.54 10.01
CA MET A 288 -8.67 15.94 8.70
C MET A 288 -9.52 15.37 7.56
N LEU A 289 -9.94 14.11 7.68
CA LEU A 289 -10.80 13.46 6.69
C LEU A 289 -12.18 14.15 6.60
N ILE A 290 -12.79 14.46 7.75
CA ILE A 290 -14.05 15.23 7.80
C ILE A 290 -13.85 16.62 7.18
N SER A 291 -12.73 17.30 7.47
CA SER A 291 -12.43 18.63 6.95
C SER A 291 -12.31 18.64 5.43
N ARG A 292 -11.65 17.65 4.83
CA ARG A 292 -11.52 17.56 3.36
C ARG A 292 -12.86 17.29 2.68
N ALA A 293 -13.78 16.62 3.35
CA ALA A 293 -15.15 16.48 2.91
C ALA A 293 -16.02 17.75 3.11
N LEU A 294 -15.43 18.86 3.61
CA LEU A 294 -16.02 20.21 3.66
C LEU A 294 -15.62 21.08 2.46
N ASP A 295 -14.33 21.07 2.15
CA ASP A 295 -13.68 22.04 1.25
C ASP A 295 -13.66 21.60 -0.21
N ALA A 296 -13.88 20.31 -0.44
CA ALA A 296 -14.15 19.78 -1.76
C ALA A 296 -15.40 20.48 -2.30
#